data_AF-A0A972EHE2-F1
#
_entry.id   AF-A0A972EHE2-F1
#
_cell.length_a   1.000
_cell.length_b   1.000
_cell.length_c   1.000
_cell.angle_alpha   90.00
_cell.angle_beta   90.00
_cell.angle_gamma   90.00
#
_symmetry.space_group_name_H-M   'P 1'
#
loop_
_entity.id
_entity.type
_entity.pdbx_description
1 polymer ?
#
loop_
_entity_poly.entity_id
_entity_poly.type
_entity_poly.pdbx_seq_one_letter_code
_entity_poly.pdbx_strand_id
1 'polypeptide(L)'
;ESGVYIIASKNGRQFFVTGHSEYDPLTLKAEYDRDVAAGREIEIPQNYFPDDNPSNPPKVVWRSHANLLFSNWLNYYVYQETPYDITSITSNSNGR
;
A
#
# COMPACT_ATOMS: atom_id res chain seq x y z
N GLU A 1 17.00 -9.01 6.25
CA GLU A 1 17.20 -7.59 6.62
C GLU A 1 16.29 -6.74 5.73
N SER A 2 15.68 -5.67 6.23
CA SER A 2 14.87 -4.76 5.42
C SER A 2 15.57 -3.40 5.28
N GLY A 3 15.57 -2.87 4.06
CA GLY A 3 16.08 -1.51 3.78
C GLY A 3 15.16 -0.40 4.31
N VAL A 4 15.48 0.85 3.97
CA VAL A 4 14.66 2.01 4.32
C VAL A 4 13.29 1.92 3.65
N TYR A 5 12.22 1.91 4.44
CA TYR A 5 10.85 1.67 3.97
C TYR A 5 10.08 2.94 3.60
N ILE A 6 10.07 3.95 4.49
CA ILE A 6 9.38 5.23 4.30
C ILE A 6 10.38 6.37 4.51
N ILE A 7 10.43 7.29 3.56
CA ILE A 7 11.22 8.52 3.63
C ILE A 7 10.26 9.69 3.48
N ALA A 8 10.33 10.68 4.36
CA ALA A 8 9.53 11.89 4.30
C ALA A 8 10.42 13.13 4.23
N SER A 9 10.03 14.12 3.43
CA SER A 9 10.63 15.44 3.49
C SER A 9 10.26 16.12 4.82
N LYS A 10 11.16 16.95 5.36
CA LYS A 10 10.94 17.63 6.66
C LYS A 10 9.70 18.52 6.67
N ASN A 11 9.28 19.02 5.51
CA ASN A 11 8.09 19.85 5.34
C ASN A 11 6.82 19.05 5.05
N GLY A 12 6.86 17.71 5.11
CA GLY A 12 5.68 16.85 4.95
C GLY A 12 5.06 16.82 3.55
N ARG A 13 5.71 17.44 2.54
CA ARG A 13 5.16 17.54 1.18
C ARG A 13 5.49 16.34 0.29
N GLN A 14 6.52 15.58 0.62
CA GLN A 14 6.97 14.45 -0.18
C GLN A 14 7.18 13.23 0.71
N PHE A 15 6.60 12.11 0.28
CA PHE A 15 6.77 10.80 0.89
C PHE A 15 7.22 9.82 -0.19
N PHE A 16 8.19 8.98 0.14
CA PHE A 16 8.67 7.90 -0.71
C PHE A 16 8.53 6.61 0.07
N VAL A 17 7.75 5.67 -0.49
CA VAL A 17 7.50 4.35 0.10
C VAL A 17 8.12 3.33 -0.85
N THR A 18 9.12 2.57 -0.37
CA THR A 18 9.94 1.69 -1.21
C THR A 18 9.43 0.26 -1.30
N GLY A 19 8.40 -0.08 -0.53
CA GLY A 19 7.71 -1.36 -0.66
C GLY A 19 6.20 -1.17 -0.79
N HIS A 20 5.50 -2.28 -0.94
CA HIS A 20 4.14 -2.29 -1.45
C HIS A 20 3.09 -2.50 -0.36
N SER A 21 2.88 -1.50 0.50
CA SER A 21 1.83 -1.58 1.54
C SER A 21 0.42 -1.72 0.94
N GLU A 22 0.22 -1.22 -0.27
CA GLU A 22 -1.04 -1.24 -1.00
C GLU A 22 -1.43 -2.62 -1.55
N TYR A 23 -0.51 -3.58 -1.55
CA TYR A 23 -0.76 -4.88 -2.18
C TYR A 23 -1.90 -5.64 -1.52
N ASP A 24 -2.75 -6.18 -2.40
CA ASP A 24 -3.75 -7.16 -2.02
C ASP A 24 -3.10 -8.48 -1.61
N PRO A 25 -3.82 -9.31 -0.83
CA PRO A 25 -3.31 -10.59 -0.32
C PRO A 25 -2.77 -11.54 -1.38
N LEU A 26 -3.18 -11.40 -2.64
CA LEU A 26 -2.84 -12.33 -3.73
C LEU A 26 -1.87 -11.74 -4.75
N THR A 27 -1.47 -10.46 -4.63
CA THR A 27 -0.62 -9.81 -5.65
C THR A 27 0.74 -10.49 -5.77
N LEU A 28 1.45 -10.69 -4.65
CA LEU A 28 2.75 -11.40 -4.66
C LEU A 28 2.61 -12.86 -5.11
N LYS A 29 1.46 -13.50 -4.84
CA LYS A 29 1.19 -14.85 -5.33
C LYS A 29 1.08 -14.86 -6.85
N ALA A 30 0.33 -13.92 -7.42
CA ALA A 30 0.17 -13.81 -8.86
C ALA A 30 1.50 -13.51 -9.57
N GLU A 31 2.37 -12.68 -8.96
CA GLU A 31 3.72 -12.42 -9.46
C GLU A 31 4.59 -13.68 -9.44
N TYR A 32 4.59 -14.42 -8.32
CA TYR A 32 5.31 -15.69 -8.17
C TYR A 32 4.82 -16.73 -9.20
N ASP A 33 3.50 -16.96 -9.27
CA ASP A 33 2.91 -17.95 -10.18
C ASP A 33 3.20 -17.59 -11.65
N ARG A 34 3.17 -16.30 -12.01
CA ARG A 34 3.53 -15.81 -13.35
C ARG A 34 4.99 -16.11 -13.70
N ASP A 35 5.91 -15.84 -12.79
CA ASP A 35 7.35 -15.98 -13.06
C ASP A 35 7.79 -17.45 -13.07
N VAL A 36 7.17 -18.30 -12.24
CA VAL A 36 7.31 -19.76 -12.32
C VAL A 36 6.80 -20.30 -13.66
N ALA A 37 5.62 -19.83 -14.11
CA ALA A 37 5.07 -20.23 -15.41
C ALA A 37 5.94 -19.79 -16.59
N ALA A 38 6.69 -18.70 -16.44
CA ALA A 38 7.68 -18.23 -17.40
C ALA A 38 9.01 -19.02 -17.36
N GLY A 39 9.14 -20.02 -16.47
CA GLY A 39 10.34 -20.84 -16.32
C GLY A 39 11.52 -20.09 -15.69
N ARG A 40 11.27 -19.00 -14.97
CA ARG A 40 12.31 -18.23 -14.29
C ARG A 40 12.71 -18.93 -12.99
N GLU A 41 14.00 -18.94 -12.71
CA GLU A 41 14.51 -19.34 -11.40
C GLU A 41 14.28 -18.19 -10.42
N ILE A 42 13.21 -18.30 -9.62
CA ILE A 42 12.84 -17.31 -8.62
C ILE A 42 12.68 -17.96 -7.25
N GLU A 43 12.98 -17.20 -6.21
CA GLU A 43 12.81 -17.66 -4.83
C GLU A 43 11.35 -17.50 -4.37
N ILE A 44 10.96 -18.32 -3.39
CA ILE A 44 9.64 -18.20 -2.75
C ILE A 44 9.59 -16.88 -1.97
N PRO A 45 8.51 -16.09 -2.07
CA PRO A 45 8.38 -14.85 -1.32
C PRO A 45 8.48 -15.10 0.19
N GLN A 46 9.45 -14.44 0.83
CA GLN A 46 9.75 -14.65 2.24
C GLN A 46 8.60 -14.19 3.14
N ASN A 47 8.29 -14.99 4.17
CA ASN A 47 7.26 -14.70 5.18
C ASN A 47 5.84 -14.48 4.62
N TYR A 48 5.58 -14.95 3.39
CA TYR A 48 4.30 -14.74 2.70
C TYR A 48 3.42 -15.99 2.73
N PHE A 49 3.99 -17.15 2.40
CA PHE A 49 3.31 -18.44 2.48
C PHE A 49 3.59 -19.14 3.82
N PRO A 50 2.57 -19.73 4.47
CA PRO A 50 2.80 -20.62 5.61
C PRO A 50 3.71 -21.79 5.22
N ASP A 51 4.73 -22.05 6.04
CA ASP A 51 5.73 -23.11 5.86
C ASP A 51 6.45 -23.07 4.49
N ASP A 52 6.59 -21.87 3.91
CA ASP A 52 7.16 -21.63 2.57
C ASP A 52 6.51 -22.47 1.46
N ASN A 53 5.23 -22.83 1.63
CA ASN A 53 4.49 -23.66 0.66
C ASN A 53 3.54 -22.81 -0.20
N PRO A 54 3.79 -22.62 -1.52
CA PRO A 54 2.96 -21.82 -2.42
C PRO A 54 1.54 -22.34 -2.66
N SER A 55 1.25 -23.57 -2.22
CA SER A 55 -0.09 -24.16 -2.26
C SER A 55 -0.96 -23.68 -1.09
N ASN A 56 -0.35 -23.19 -0.02
CA ASN A 56 -1.06 -22.64 1.13
C ASN A 56 -1.56 -21.22 0.82
N PRO A 57 -2.71 -20.81 1.40
CA PRO A 57 -3.16 -19.43 1.30
C PRO A 57 -2.15 -18.48 1.99
N PRO A 58 -1.84 -17.31 1.39
CA PRO A 58 -0.87 -16.38 1.95
C PRO A 58 -1.34 -15.74 3.26
N LYS A 59 -0.39 -15.42 4.13
CA LYS A 59 -0.65 -14.78 5.42
C LYS A 59 -0.53 -13.26 5.29
N VAL A 60 -1.64 -12.56 5.48
CA VAL A 60 -1.68 -11.09 5.37
C VAL A 60 -1.29 -10.45 6.70
N VAL A 61 -0.04 -9.98 6.80
CA VAL A 61 0.50 -9.34 8.02
C VAL A 61 0.72 -7.83 7.90
N TRP A 62 0.59 -7.26 6.70
CA TRP A 62 0.89 -5.84 6.43
C TRP A 62 -0.34 -4.92 6.40
N ARG A 63 -1.55 -5.46 6.21
CA ARG A 63 -2.77 -4.68 5.95
C ARG A 63 -3.08 -3.63 7.03
N SER A 64 -2.85 -3.94 8.31
CA SER A 64 -3.07 -2.98 9.40
C SER A 64 -2.18 -1.75 9.27
N HIS A 65 -0.90 -1.94 8.94
CA HIS A 65 0.06 -0.86 8.75
C HIS A 65 -0.23 -0.06 7.50
N ALA A 66 -0.68 -0.71 6.42
CA ALA A 66 -1.13 -0.04 5.21
C ALA A 66 -2.29 0.92 5.49
N ASN A 67 -3.33 0.44 6.19
CA ASN A 67 -4.49 1.26 6.56
C ASN A 67 -4.08 2.48 7.40
N LEU A 68 -3.18 2.29 8.37
CA LEU A 68 -2.66 3.39 9.18
C LEU A 68 -1.85 4.39 8.35
N LEU A 69 -1.02 3.92 7.42
CA LEU A 69 -0.22 4.77 6.54
C LEU A 69 -1.12 5.71 5.73
N PHE A 70 -2.11 5.16 5.01
CA PHE A 70 -2.99 5.97 4.17
C PHE A 70 -3.90 6.89 5.00
N SER A 71 -4.43 6.41 6.13
CA SER A 71 -5.29 7.22 7.00
C SER A 71 -4.52 8.39 7.61
N ASN A 72 -3.30 8.16 8.10
CA ASN A 72 -2.47 9.21 8.67
C ASN A 72 -2.01 10.20 7.60
N TRP A 73 -1.65 9.71 6.43
CA TRP A 73 -1.25 10.56 5.31
C TRP A 73 -2.37 11.53 4.90
N LEU A 74 -3.58 11.02 4.69
CA LEU A 74 -4.73 11.86 4.31
C LEU A 74 -5.09 12.86 5.41
N ASN A 75 -5.16 12.42 6.67
CA ASN A 75 -5.65 13.27 7.75
C ASN A 75 -4.65 14.36 8.16
N TYR A 76 -3.37 14.01 8.29
CA TYR A 76 -2.38 14.91 8.90
C TYR A 76 -1.52 15.66 7.87
N TYR A 77 -1.39 15.15 6.65
CA TYR A 77 -0.50 15.75 5.65
C TYR A 77 -1.25 16.32 4.43
N VAL A 78 -2.42 15.78 4.10
CA VAL A 78 -3.26 16.34 3.03
C VAL A 78 -4.28 17.31 3.60
N TYR A 79 -5.18 16.83 4.46
CA TYR A 79 -6.35 17.62 4.88
C TYR A 79 -5.99 18.80 5.79
N GLN A 80 -5.10 18.62 6.76
CA GLN A 80 -4.71 19.72 7.66
C GLN A 80 -3.90 20.82 6.97
N GLU A 81 -3.10 20.46 5.97
CA GLU A 81 -2.30 21.41 5.18
C GLU A 81 -3.10 22.06 4.03
N THR A 82 -4.20 21.43 3.59
CA THR A 82 -5.15 21.98 2.60
C THR A 82 -6.60 21.79 3.07
N PRO A 83 -7.08 22.65 4.00
CA PRO A 83 -8.45 22.57 4.49
C PRO A 83 -9.45 22.71 3.34
N TYR A 84 -10.38 21.77 3.24
CA TYR A 84 -11.46 21.83 2.26
C TYR A 84 -12.73 22.43 2.89
N ASP A 85 -13.36 23.39 2.22
CA ASP A 85 -14.62 23.97 2.67
C ASP A 85 -15.81 23.17 2.12
N ILE A 86 -16.48 22.44 3.01
CA ILE A 86 -17.66 21.63 2.67
C ILE A 86 -18.82 22.46 2.12
N THR A 87 -18.89 23.76 2.43
CA THR A 87 -19.94 24.65 1.92
C THR A 87 -19.81 24.93 0.42
N SER A 88 -18.61 24.72 -0.14
CA SER A 88 -18.34 24.84 -1.59
C SER A 88 -18.90 23.68 -2.43
N ILE A 89 -19.24 22.54 -1.82
CA ILE A 89 -19.87 21.40 -2.51
C ILE A 89 -21.35 21.68 -2.79
N THR A 90 -22.05 22.25 -1.81
CA THR A 90 -23.50 22.40 -1.83
C THR A 90 -23.98 23.51 -2.78
N SER A 91 -23.12 24.49 -3.09
CA SER A 91 -23.47 25.59 -4.00
C SER A 91 -23.55 25.18 -5.48
N ASN A 92 -22.96 24.04 -5.86
CA ASN A 92 -22.92 23.56 -7.25
C ASN A 92 -24.02 22.55 -7.62
N SER A 93 -24.93 22.20 -6.70
CA SER A 93 -26.02 21.24 -6.97
C SER A 93 -27.35 21.87 -7.40
N ASN A 94 -27.43 23.20 -7.53
CA ASN A 94 -28.64 23.92 -7.98
C ASN A 94 -28.71 24.18 -9.49
N GLY A 95 -27.97 23.40 -10.31
CA GLY A 95 -27.97 23.49 -11.77
C GLY A 95 -28.70 22.34 -12.48
N ARG A 96 -29.89 21.94 -12.00
CA ARG A 96 -30.83 21.09 -12.73
C ARG A 96 -32.03 21.90 -13.20
#